data_AF-A0A9W6YKY0-F1
#
_entry.id   AF-A0A9W6YKY0-F1
#
_cell.length_a   1.000
_cell.length_b   1.000
_cell.length_c   1.000
_cell.angle_alpha   90.00
_cell.angle_beta   90.00
_cell.angle_gamma   90.00
#
_symmetry.space_group_name_H-M   'P 1'
#
loop_
_entity.id
_entity.type
_entity.pdbx_description
1 polymer ?
#
loop_
_entity_poly.entity_id
_entity_poly.type
_entity_poly.pdbx_seq_one_letter_code
_entity_poly.pdbx_strand_id
1 'polypeptide(L)'
;MALESPPTLASELTSLPAMSWERFARDLHDGHIEQIGILMKCEAEELVQLVPEGADALSANSKKERFDEQSWDSLKSRPLYEVLREYKDVLPDDIPAELLQDKGVQHEIDLVPGTKYCVTW
;
A
#
# COMPACT_ATOMS: atom_id res chain seq x y z
N MET A 1 13.40 24.45 11.91
CA MET A 1 13.12 23.45 12.97
C MET A 1 13.11 22.11 12.27
N ALA A 2 14.16 21.31 12.43
CA ALA A 2 14.14 19.94 11.95
C ALA A 2 13.44 19.10 13.02
N LEU A 3 12.44 18.32 12.62
CA LEU A 3 11.76 17.40 13.50
C LEU A 3 12.44 16.03 13.33
N GLU A 4 13.14 15.56 14.36
CA GLU A 4 13.88 14.29 14.31
C GLU A 4 12.96 13.06 14.17
N SER A 5 11.69 13.19 14.58
CA SER A 5 10.70 12.11 14.56
C SER A 5 9.26 12.63 14.42
N PRO A 6 8.36 11.94 13.71
CA PRO A 6 6.96 12.36 13.58
C PRO A 6 6.29 12.56 14.95
N PRO A 7 5.40 13.57 15.09
CA PRO A 7 4.71 13.83 16.35
C PRO A 7 3.79 12.65 16.68
N THR A 8 3.81 12.20 17.93
CA THR A 8 2.97 11.06 18.36
C THR A 8 1.70 11.52 19.09
N LEU A 9 1.74 12.72 19.69
CA LEU A 9 0.64 13.27 20.49
C LEU A 9 -0.04 14.45 19.80
N ALA A 10 -1.35 14.60 20.04
CA ALA A 10 -2.13 15.73 19.53
C ALA A 10 -1.63 17.09 20.08
N SER A 11 -1.10 17.12 21.31
CA SER A 11 -0.49 18.30 21.90
C SER A 11 0.78 18.73 21.18
N GLU A 12 1.59 17.77 20.72
CA GLU A 12 2.79 18.06 19.93
C GLU A 12 2.40 18.63 18.55
N LEU A 13 1.39 18.03 17.90
CA LEU A 13 0.86 18.51 16.62
C LEU A 13 0.36 19.96 16.69
N THR A 14 -0.43 20.28 17.72
CA THR A 14 -0.98 21.64 17.90
C THR A 14 0.08 22.68 18.29
N SER A 15 1.25 22.24 18.74
CA SER A 15 2.38 23.12 19.03
C SER A 15 3.28 23.39 17.81
N LEU A 16 3.10 22.66 16.71
CA LEU A 16 3.88 22.86 15.50
C LEU A 16 3.56 24.21 14.85
N PRO A 17 4.58 24.90 14.28
CA PRO A 17 4.34 26.15 13.57
C PRO A 17 3.49 25.89 12.33
N ALA A 18 2.37 26.61 12.22
CA ALA A 18 1.56 26.60 11.02
C ALA A 18 2.30 27.31 9.87
N MET A 19 2.20 26.76 8.67
CA MET A 19 2.69 27.40 7.45
C MET A 19 1.53 27.69 6.50
N SER A 20 1.62 28.78 5.74
CA SER A 20 0.64 29.06 4.70
C SER A 20 0.80 28.09 3.52
N TRP A 21 -0.31 27.84 2.82
CA TRP A 21 -0.31 27.00 1.61
C TRP A 21 0.66 27.50 0.54
N GLU A 22 0.74 28.81 0.33
CA GLU A 22 1.62 29.44 -0.68
C GLU A 22 3.10 29.15 -0.41
N ARG A 23 3.50 29.18 0.87
CA ARG A 23 4.86 28.86 1.28
C ARG A 23 5.13 27.37 1.15
N PHE A 24 4.18 26.53 1.56
CA PHE A 24 4.26 25.09 1.41
C PHE A 24 4.47 24.66 -0.04
N ALA A 25 3.65 25.19 -0.96
CA ALA A 25 3.75 24.86 -2.39
C ALA A 25 5.09 25.27 -2.99
N ARG A 26 5.64 26.41 -2.58
CA ARG A 26 6.97 26.88 -3.02
C ARG A 26 8.08 25.98 -2.49
N ASP A 27 8.10 25.73 -1.19
CA ASP A 27 9.13 24.90 -0.55
C ASP A 27 9.08 23.45 -1.07
N LEU A 28 7.89 22.96 -1.43
CA LEU A 28 7.72 21.66 -2.10
C LEU A 28 8.32 21.66 -3.51
N HIS A 29 8.04 22.68 -4.31
CA HIS A 29 8.56 22.81 -5.67
C HIS A 29 10.09 22.95 -5.69
N ASP A 30 10.64 23.70 -4.74
CA ASP A 30 12.09 23.95 -4.64
C ASP A 30 12.85 22.78 -3.97
N GLY A 31 12.14 21.71 -3.59
CA GLY A 31 12.73 20.51 -2.99
C GLY A 31 13.21 20.70 -1.55
N HIS A 32 12.76 21.75 -0.87
CA HIS A 32 13.10 22.03 0.53
C HIS A 32 12.28 21.19 1.53
N ILE A 33 11.28 20.44 1.05
CA ILE A 33 10.47 19.53 1.87
C ILE A 33 10.91 18.09 1.58
N GLU A 34 11.62 17.50 2.53
CA GLU A 34 12.12 16.12 2.42
C GLU A 34 11.03 15.08 2.72
N GLN A 35 10.03 15.41 3.56
CA GLN A 35 8.98 14.50 4.01
C GLN A 35 7.65 15.23 4.22
N ILE A 36 6.55 14.56 3.90
CA ILE A 36 5.18 15.00 4.17
C ILE A 36 4.45 13.90 4.92
N GLY A 37 3.84 14.26 6.06
CA GLY A 37 2.94 13.38 6.81
C GLY A 37 1.49 13.82 6.62
N ILE A 38 0.60 12.87 6.32
CA ILE A 38 -0.84 13.09 6.25
C ILE A 38 -1.48 12.44 7.47
N LEU A 39 -2.17 13.25 8.28
CA LEU A 39 -2.94 12.75 9.41
C LEU A 39 -4.30 12.28 8.93
N MET A 40 -4.48 10.96 8.92
CA MET A 40 -5.76 10.31 8.70
C MET A 40 -6.38 10.00 10.07
N LYS A 41 -7.68 10.29 10.25
CA LYS A 41 -8.44 9.68 11.34
C LYS A 41 -8.70 8.23 10.93
N CYS A 42 -7.80 7.32 11.28
CA CYS A 42 -8.05 5.88 11.14
C CYS A 42 -8.55 5.34 12.47
N GLU A 43 -9.72 4.72 12.48
CA GLU A 43 -10.05 3.81 13.57
C GLU A 43 -9.11 2.60 13.48
N ALA A 44 -8.67 2.04 14.60
CA ALA A 44 -7.63 1.00 14.64
C ALA A 44 -7.98 -0.22 13.75
N GLU A 45 -9.26 -0.43 13.49
CA GLU A 45 -9.83 -1.48 12.64
C GLU A 45 -9.58 -1.25 11.13
N GLU A 46 -9.39 0.00 10.68
CA GLU A 46 -9.08 0.33 9.28
C GLU A 46 -7.59 0.11 8.94
N LEU A 47 -6.70 0.23 9.92
CA LEU A 47 -5.27 -0.04 9.73
C LEU A 47 -5.00 -1.53 9.50
N VAL A 48 -5.76 -2.41 10.16
CA VAL A 48 -5.67 -3.87 9.98
C VAL A 48 -6.06 -4.30 8.57
N GLN A 49 -6.96 -3.57 7.91
CA GLN A 49 -7.34 -3.86 6.52
C GLN A 49 -6.30 -3.36 5.48
N LEU A 50 -5.43 -2.42 5.85
CA LEU A 50 -4.41 -1.86 4.96
C LEU A 50 -3.06 -2.58 5.08
N VAL A 51 -2.81 -3.28 6.19
CA VAL A 51 -1.69 -4.20 6.32
C VAL A 51 -2.18 -5.58 5.86
N PRO A 52 -1.78 -6.10 4.68
CA PRO A 52 -1.93 -7.52 4.45
C PRO A 52 -1.10 -8.21 5.54
N GLU A 53 -1.78 -8.89 6.45
CA GLU A 53 -1.17 -9.63 7.54
C GLU A 53 -0.23 -10.68 6.95
N GLY A 54 1.05 -10.32 6.85
CA GLY A 54 2.10 -11.10 6.19
C GLY A 54 2.52 -12.36 6.94
N ALA A 55 1.73 -12.81 7.92
CA ALA A 55 2.02 -13.99 8.71
C ALA A 55 1.46 -15.29 8.09
N ASP A 56 0.42 -15.21 7.25
CA ASP A 56 -0.26 -16.41 6.70
C ASP A 56 -0.02 -16.61 5.19
N ALA A 57 1.14 -16.18 4.72
CA ALA A 57 1.58 -16.32 3.32
C ALA A 57 1.78 -17.78 2.85
N LEU A 58 1.58 -18.78 3.73
CA LEU A 58 1.82 -20.20 3.43
C LEU A 58 0.60 -21.11 3.62
N SER A 59 -0.53 -20.59 4.12
CA SER A 59 -1.77 -21.39 4.16
C SER A 59 -2.35 -21.53 2.76
N ALA A 60 -2.59 -22.76 2.34
CA ALA A 60 -3.15 -23.17 1.06
C ALA A 60 -4.65 -22.85 0.92
N ASN A 61 -5.09 -21.68 1.38
CA ASN A 61 -6.38 -21.16 0.93
C ASN A 61 -6.28 -20.97 -0.60
N SER A 62 -7.33 -21.39 -1.30
CA SER A 62 -7.26 -21.42 -2.76
C SER A 62 -7.00 -19.99 -3.27
N LYS A 63 -6.20 -19.83 -4.32
CA LYS A 63 -5.90 -18.52 -4.93
C LYS A 63 -7.18 -17.67 -5.14
N LYS A 64 -8.29 -18.35 -5.45
CA LYS A 64 -9.65 -17.81 -5.59
C LYS A 64 -10.18 -17.18 -4.31
N GLU A 65 -10.03 -17.85 -3.17
CA GLU A 65 -10.53 -17.40 -1.87
C GLU A 65 -9.87 -16.09 -1.42
N ARG A 66 -8.54 -15.97 -1.56
CA ARG A 66 -7.83 -14.70 -1.28
C ARG A 66 -8.27 -13.55 -2.17
N PHE A 67 -8.52 -13.86 -3.44
CA PHE A 67 -8.96 -12.84 -4.40
C PHE A 67 -10.39 -12.39 -4.10
N ASP A 68 -11.28 -13.31 -3.76
CA ASP A 68 -12.67 -13.02 -3.42
C ASP A 68 -12.77 -12.22 -2.11
N GLU A 69 -11.91 -12.49 -1.12
CA GLU A 69 -11.79 -11.67 0.10
C GLU A 69 -11.31 -10.24 -0.19
N GLN A 70 -10.56 -10.03 -1.28
CA GLN A 70 -10.09 -8.71 -1.74
C GLN A 70 -10.98 -8.10 -2.85
N SER A 71 -12.14 -8.70 -3.10
CA SER A 71 -13.10 -8.26 -4.12
C SER A 71 -13.62 -6.84 -3.87
N TRP A 72 -14.19 -6.23 -4.91
CA TRP A 72 -14.93 -4.98 -4.85
C TRP A 72 -15.96 -4.92 -3.73
N ASP A 73 -16.57 -6.05 -3.37
CA ASP A 73 -17.54 -6.12 -2.28
C ASP A 73 -16.90 -5.86 -0.91
N SER A 74 -15.67 -6.35 -0.68
CA SER A 74 -14.89 -6.03 0.52
C SER A 74 -14.37 -4.60 0.51
N LEU A 75 -14.17 -4.01 -0.67
CA LEU A 75 -13.71 -2.62 -0.79
C LEU A 75 -14.82 -1.60 -0.52
N LYS A 76 -16.10 -1.98 -0.57
CA LYS A 76 -17.25 -1.07 -0.33
C LYS A 76 -17.26 -0.43 1.05
N SER A 77 -16.69 -1.09 2.05
CA SER A 77 -16.60 -0.57 3.41
C SER A 77 -15.42 0.38 3.61
N ARG A 78 -14.51 0.50 2.63
CA ARG A 78 -13.30 1.31 2.77
C ARG A 78 -13.57 2.78 2.39
N PRO A 79 -12.96 3.75 3.10
CA PRO A 79 -13.08 5.17 2.76
C PRO A 79 -12.59 5.52 1.35
N LEU A 80 -11.74 4.66 0.77
CA LEU A 80 -11.13 4.83 -0.55
C LEU A 80 -11.97 4.23 -1.69
N TYR A 81 -13.16 3.69 -1.42
CA TYR A 81 -13.96 2.98 -2.42
C TYR A 81 -14.26 3.81 -3.68
N GLU A 82 -14.58 5.10 -3.53
CA GLU A 82 -14.85 5.99 -4.67
C GLU A 82 -13.62 6.19 -5.55
N VAL A 83 -12.44 6.33 -4.94
CA VAL A 83 -11.17 6.44 -5.68
C VAL A 83 -10.84 5.12 -6.36
N LEU A 84 -10.98 3.99 -5.66
CA LEU A 84 -10.70 2.67 -6.22
C LEU A 84 -11.59 2.37 -7.43
N ARG A 85 -12.87 2.76 -7.37
CA ARG A 85 -13.82 2.62 -8.48
C ARG A 85 -13.40 3.38 -9.74
N GLU A 86 -12.68 4.49 -9.61
CA GLU A 86 -12.14 5.23 -10.75
C GLU A 86 -11.10 4.40 -11.53
N TYR A 87 -10.37 3.52 -10.84
CA TYR A 87 -9.37 2.61 -11.41
C TYR A 87 -9.92 1.21 -11.73
N LYS A 88 -11.24 1.07 -11.93
CA LYS A 88 -11.87 -0.22 -12.20
C LYS A 88 -11.33 -0.91 -13.46
N ASP A 89 -10.86 -0.14 -14.44
CA ASP A 89 -10.24 -0.64 -15.67
C ASP A 89 -8.86 -1.30 -15.43
N VAL A 90 -8.16 -0.90 -14.37
CA VAL A 90 -6.85 -1.43 -13.99
C VAL A 90 -6.95 -2.59 -13.00
N LEU A 91 -7.97 -2.57 -12.13
CA LEU A 91 -8.22 -3.60 -11.12
C LEU A 91 -9.14 -4.69 -11.70
N PRO A 92 -8.62 -5.90 -11.97
CA PRO A 92 -9.41 -6.95 -12.60
C PRO A 92 -10.53 -7.43 -11.66
N ASP A 93 -11.71 -7.70 -12.23
CA ASP A 93 -12.88 -8.24 -11.50
C ASP A 93 -12.72 -9.73 -11.14
N ASP A 94 -11.81 -10.45 -11.82
CA ASP A 94 -11.53 -11.88 -11.63
C ASP A 94 -10.03 -12.17 -11.70
N ILE A 95 -9.60 -13.30 -11.13
CA ILE A 95 -8.22 -13.78 -11.32
C ILE A 95 -8.05 -14.13 -12.81
N PRO A 96 -7.10 -13.51 -13.53
CA PRO A 96 -6.86 -13.85 -14.92
C PRO A 96 -6.39 -15.31 -15.00
N ALA A 97 -7.04 -16.08 -15.90
CA ALA A 97 -6.67 -17.47 -16.19
C ALA A 97 -5.37 -17.56 -17.00
N GLU A 98 -5.08 -16.51 -17.78
CA GLU A 98 -3.85 -16.38 -18.56
C GLU A 98 -2.78 -15.65 -17.75
N LEU A 99 -1.52 -16.05 -17.96
CA LEU A 99 -0.39 -15.30 -17.43
C LEU A 99 -0.43 -13.88 -17.99
N LEU A 100 -0.07 -12.91 -17.14
CA LEU A 100 0.08 -11.52 -17.59
C LEU A 100 0.99 -11.49 -18.81
N GLN A 101 0.61 -10.67 -19.81
CA GLN A 101 1.42 -10.50 -21.00
C GLN A 101 2.86 -10.16 -20.61
N ASP A 102 3.81 -10.86 -21.24
CA ASP A 102 5.23 -10.59 -21.01
C ASP A 102 5.54 -9.15 -21.43
N LYS A 103 5.86 -8.31 -20.45
CA LYS A 103 6.22 -6.90 -20.66
C LYS A 103 7.71 -6.73 -20.97
N GLY A 104 8.44 -7.82 -21.25
CA GLY A 104 9.87 -7.81 -21.55
C GLY A 104 10.75 -7.68 -20.31
N VAL A 105 10.17 -7.78 -19.11
CA VAL A 105 10.90 -7.81 -17.84
C VAL A 105 10.89 -9.24 -17.34
N GLN A 106 12.02 -9.94 -17.52
CA GLN A 106 12.21 -11.28 -16.99
C GLN A 106 12.88 -11.19 -15.62
N HIS A 107 12.26 -11.81 -14.63
CA HIS A 107 12.85 -11.97 -13.31
C HIS A 107 13.71 -13.24 -13.32
N GLU A 108 15.02 -13.07 -13.35
CA GLU A 108 15.98 -14.15 -13.12
C GLU A 108 16.26 -14.27 -11.62
N ILE A 109 16.19 -15.48 -11.08
CA ILE A 109 16.57 -15.76 -9.70
C ILE A 109 17.93 -16.43 -9.74
N ASP A 110 18.96 -15.70 -9.33
CA ASP A 110 20.31 -16.26 -9.18
C ASP A 110 20.34 -17.26 -8.03
N LEU A 111 20.41 -18.54 -8.38
CA LEU A 111 20.57 -19.59 -7.37
C LEU A 111 22.05 -19.73 -7.01
N VAL A 112 22.35 -19.55 -5.73
CA VAL A 112 23.68 -19.87 -5.19
C VAL A 112 23.99 -21.35 -5.45
N PRO A 113 25.21 -21.71 -5.92
CA PRO A 113 25.61 -23.10 -6.09
C PRO A 113 25.40 -23.91 -4.80
N GLY A 114 24.60 -24.98 -4.87
CA GLY A 114 24.22 -25.81 -3.73
C GLY A 114 22.79 -25.60 -3.22
N THR A 115 22.08 -24.58 -3.73
CA THR A 115 20.65 -24.40 -3.44
C THR A 115 19.83 -25.53 -4.08
N LYS A 116 19.00 -26.20 -3.27
CA LYS A 116 18.05 -27.20 -3.76
C LYS A 116 16.70 -26.52 -4.01
N TYR A 117 16.22 -26.61 -5.24
CA TYR A 117 14.87 -26.17 -5.59
C TYR A 117 13.88 -27.30 -5.29
N CYS A 118 12.92 -27.06 -4.41
CA CYS A 118 11.84 -27.99 -4.10
C CYS A 118 10.59 -27.56 -4.87
N VAL A 119 10.15 -28.36 -5.85
CA VAL A 119 8.86 -28.18 -6.51
C VAL A 119 7.85 -29.10 -5.84
N THR A 120 6.80 -28.52 -5.28
CA THR A 120 5.60 -29.27 -4.88
C THR A 120 4.60 -29.19 -6.02
N TRP A 121 4.29 -30.35 -6.63
CA TRP A 121 3.18 -30.51 -7.57
C TRP A 121 1.85 -30.65 -6.83
#